data_AF-A0A1Q4ZHS0-F1
#
_entry.id   AF-A0A1Q4ZHS0-F1
#
_cell.length_a   1.000
_cell.length_b   1.000
_cell.length_c   1.000
_cell.angle_alpha   90.00
_cell.angle_beta   90.00
_cell.angle_gamma   90.00
#
_symmetry.space_group_name_H-M   'P 1'
#
loop_
_entity.id
_entity.type
_entity.pdbx_description
1 polymer ?
#
loop_
_entity_poly.entity_id
_entity_poly.type
_entity_poly.pdbx_seq_one_letter_code
_entity_poly.pdbx_strand_id
1 'polypeptide(L)' 'MAITLTLADDTITDVTVEPMPENNDTSRGYQERFAAAVPDEVIGKPIADLTVGKLAGASGCADGFNDALTKIRDQASEGQ' A
#
# COMPACT_ATOMS: atom_id res chain seq x y z
N MET A 1 2.73 8.23 -6.80
CA MET A 1 2.45 6.80 -6.99
C MET A 1 1.03 6.66 -6.51
N ALA A 2 0.17 6.03 -7.28
CA ALA A 2 -1.17 5.70 -6.83
C ALA A 2 -1.14 4.28 -6.26
N ILE A 3 -1.87 4.04 -5.18
CA ILE A 3 -1.97 2.73 -4.57
C ILE A 3 -3.45 2.47 -4.34
N THR A 4 -3.93 1.40 -4.95
CA THR A 4 -5.33 0.98 -4.89
C THR A 4 -5.38 -0.34 -4.14
N LEU A 5 -6.25 -0.40 -3.13
CA LEU A 5 -6.45 -1.58 -2.30
C LEU A 5 -7.88 -2.07 -2.48
N THR A 6 -8.05 -3.37 -2.66
CA THR A 6 -9.36 -4.01 -2.70
C THR A 6 -9.60 -4.74 -1.39
N LEU A 7 -10.68 -4.35 -0.72
CA LEU A 7 -11.07 -4.88 0.58
C LEU A 7 -12.32 -5.74 0.42
N ALA A 8 -12.33 -6.89 1.08
CA ALA A 8 -13.51 -7.71 1.30
C ALA A 8 -13.56 -8.09 2.78
N ASP A 9 -14.64 -7.71 3.48
CA ASP A 9 -14.80 -8.01 4.91
C ASP A 9 -13.58 -7.55 5.74
N ASP A 10 -13.20 -6.28 5.57
CA ASP A 10 -12.00 -5.67 6.18
C ASP A 10 -10.66 -6.35 5.85
N THR A 11 -10.65 -7.32 4.94
CA THR A 11 -9.46 -8.08 4.53
C THR A 11 -9.01 -7.67 3.14
N ILE A 12 -7.71 -7.46 2.97
CA ILE A 12 -7.15 -7.07 1.67
C ILE A 12 -7.10 -8.30 0.77
N THR A 13 -7.81 -8.22 -0.35
CA THR A 13 -7.89 -9.29 -1.35
C THR A 13 -7.04 -9.01 -2.57
N ASP A 14 -6.80 -7.73 -2.87
CA ASP A 14 -5.97 -7.30 -3.97
C ASP A 14 -5.29 -5.96 -3.65
N VAL A 15 -4.10 -5.75 -4.21
CA VAL A 15 -3.40 -4.48 -4.14
C VAL A 15 -2.74 -4.18 -5.48
N THR A 16 -2.98 -2.97 -5.96
CA THR A 16 -2.43 -2.46 -7.21
C THR A 16 -1.62 -1.21 -6.91
N VAL A 17 -0.35 -1.22 -7.30
CA VAL A 17 0.56 -0.08 -7.13
C VAL A 17 0.94 0.46 -8.49
N GLU A 18 0.50 1.68 -8.79
CA GLU A 18 0.77 2.36 -10.05
C GLU A 18 1.86 3.43 -9.87
N PRO A 19 3.02 3.27 -10.54
CA PRO A 19 4.08 4.26 -10.49
C PRO A 19 3.63 5.58 -11.13
N MET A 20 4.20 6.72 -10.72
CA MET A 20 3.83 7.99 -11.37
C MET A 20 4.37 8.03 -12.80
N PRO A 21 3.62 8.66 -13.73
CA PRO A 21 4.07 8.82 -15.11
C PRO A 21 5.33 9.70 -15.22
N GLU A 22 5.50 10.69 -14.33
CA GLU A 22 6.69 11.54 -14.26
C GLU A 22 7.55 11.18 -13.05
N ASN A 23 8.51 10.27 -13.24
CA ASN A 23 9.51 9.92 -12.24
C ASN A 23 10.87 9.62 -12.89
N ASN A 24 11.97 10.01 -12.24
CA ASN A 24 13.31 9.54 -12.62
C ASN A 24 13.42 8.01 -12.50
N ASP A 25 14.25 7.38 -13.34
CA ASP A 25 14.50 5.93 -13.36
C ASP A 25 14.77 5.33 -11.98
N THR A 26 15.54 6.02 -11.14
CA THR A 26 15.85 5.58 -9.78
C THR A 26 14.59 5.47 -8.92
N SER A 27 13.69 6.46 -8.97
CA SER A 27 12.43 6.44 -8.22
C SER A 27 11.49 5.37 -8.75
N ARG A 28 11.42 5.19 -10.07
CA ARG A 28 10.63 4.11 -10.68
C ARG A 28 11.08 2.74 -10.16
N GLY A 29 12.39 2.49 -10.13
CA GLY A 29 12.91 1.22 -9.60
C GLY A 29 12.55 0.95 -8.14
N TYR A 30 12.50 1.98 -7.28
CA TYR A 30 12.00 1.83 -5.91
C TYR A 30 10.49 1.55 -5.85
N GLN A 31 9.69 2.23 -6.69
CA GLN A 31 8.24 2.03 -6.76
C GLN A 31 7.91 0.63 -7.26
N GLU A 32 8.59 0.14 -8.30
CA GLU A 32 8.39 -1.23 -8.83
C GLU A 32 8.76 -2.31 -7.82
N ARG A 33 9.89 -2.14 -7.12
CA ARG A 33 10.30 -3.08 -6.07
C ARG A 33 9.32 -3.09 -4.90
N PHE A 34 8.81 -1.91 -4.52
CA PHE A 34 7.78 -1.80 -3.50
C PHE A 34 6.48 -2.46 -3.97
N ALA A 35 6.05 -2.18 -5.20
CA ALA A 35 4.87 -2.78 -5.83
C ALA A 35 4.94 -4.31 -5.91
N ALA A 36 6.13 -4.87 -6.11
CA ALA A 36 6.33 -6.32 -6.11
C ALA A 36 6.33 -6.94 -4.71
N ALA A 37 6.73 -6.18 -3.68
CA ALA A 37 6.84 -6.66 -2.31
C ALA A 37 5.56 -6.48 -1.48
N VAL A 38 4.81 -5.40 -1.73
CA VAL A 38 3.57 -5.08 -1.00
C VAL A 38 2.52 -6.21 -1.06
N PRO A 39 2.21 -6.84 -2.22
CA PRO A 39 1.12 -7.80 -2.32
C PRO A 39 1.30 -9.00 -1.40
N ASP A 40 2.52 -9.54 -1.35
CA ASP A 40 2.88 -10.67 -0.50
C ASP A 40 2.77 -10.33 1.01
N GLU A 41 3.04 -9.07 1.34
CA GLU A 41 2.97 -8.57 2.73
C GLU A 41 1.54 -8.27 3.19
N VAL A 42 0.64 -7.86 2.28
CA VAL A 42 -0.68 -7.29 2.62
C VAL A 42 -1.88 -8.17 2.25
N ILE A 43 -1.79 -9.00 1.21
CA ILE A 43 -2.91 -9.83 0.75
C ILE A 43 -3.23 -10.88 1.83
N GLY A 44 -4.51 -11.03 2.14
CA GLY A 44 -5.00 -11.94 3.18
C GLY A 44 -4.86 -11.40 4.61
N LYS A 45 -4.35 -10.17 4.79
CA LYS A 45 -4.29 -9.50 6.10
C LYS A 45 -5.45 -8.51 6.28
N PRO A 46 -5.96 -8.37 7.51
CA PRO A 46 -6.97 -7.36 7.83
C PRO A 46 -6.36 -5.96 7.78
N ILE A 47 -7.06 -5.02 7.15
CA ILE A 47 -6.58 -3.64 7.02
C ILE A 47 -6.44 -2.94 8.36
N ALA A 48 -7.27 -3.31 9.34
CA ALA A 48 -7.28 -2.74 10.68
C ALA A 48 -5.92 -2.88 11.40
N ASP A 49 -5.25 -4.03 11.23
CA ASP A 49 -3.99 -4.36 11.90
C ASP A 49 -2.77 -4.29 10.95
N LEU A 50 -3.00 -4.17 9.64
CA LEU A 50 -1.93 -4.19 8.67
C LEU A 50 -0.98 -2.99 8.86
N THR A 51 0.30 -3.23 9.10
CA THR A 51 1.31 -2.16 9.09
C THR A 51 2.47 -2.59 8.22
N VAL A 52 2.79 -1.80 7.22
CA VAL A 52 3.85 -2.14 6.27
C VAL A 52 5.15 -1.47 6.71
N GLY A 53 6.17 -2.28 6.95
CA GLY A 53 7.50 -1.81 7.29
C GLY A 53 8.28 -1.32 6.06
N LYS A 54 9.59 -1.15 6.23
CA LYS A 54 10.50 -0.83 5.12
C LYS A 54 10.55 -1.98 4.11
N LEU A 55 9.75 -1.88 3.05
CA LEU A 55 9.80 -2.82 1.94
C LEU A 55 10.85 -2.41 0.91
N ALA A 56 11.68 -3.37 0.51
CA ALA A 56 12.66 -3.25 -0.57
C ALA A 56 13.54 -1.98 -0.54
N GLY A 57 13.86 -1.46 0.66
CA GLY A 57 14.68 -0.25 0.82
C GLY A 57 13.90 1.07 0.76
N ALA A 58 12.63 1.05 0.37
CA ALA A 58 11.80 2.23 0.16
C ALA A 58 11.02 2.61 1.43
N SER A 59 11.72 3.15 2.42
CA SER A 59 11.08 3.62 3.67
C SER A 59 10.07 4.74 3.43
N GLY A 60 10.36 5.68 2.52
CA GLY A 60 9.42 6.78 2.21
C GLY A 60 8.11 6.32 1.55
N CYS A 61 8.11 5.19 0.84
CA CYS A 61 6.90 4.61 0.27
C CYS A 61 6.05 3.91 1.35
N ALA A 62 6.70 3.26 2.32
CA ALA A 62 6.03 2.57 3.42
C ALA A 62 5.27 3.54 4.33
N ASP A 63 5.87 4.67 4.72
CA ASP A 63 5.21 5.69 5.54
C ASP A 63 3.95 6.25 4.86
N GLY A 64 4.05 6.62 3.57
CA GLY A 64 2.89 7.11 2.81
C GLY A 64 1.79 6.06 2.64
N PHE A 65 2.16 4.78 2.50
CA PHE A 65 1.20 3.69 2.45
C PHE A 65 0.49 3.49 3.79
N ASN A 66 1.21 3.52 4.92
CA ASN A 66 0.59 3.42 6.25
C ASN A 66 -0.34 4.59 6.56
N ASP A 67 0.00 5.82 6.13
CA ASP A 67 -0.89 6.98 6.24
C ASP A 67 -2.19 6.79 5.43
N ALA A 68 -2.06 6.27 4.20
CA ALA A 68 -3.22 5.95 3.36
C ALA A 68 -4.08 4.84 3.99
N LEU A 69 -3.47 3.77 4.50
CA LEU A 69 -4.18 2.71 5.21
C LEU A 69 -4.93 3.26 6.42
N THR A 70 -4.33 4.16 7.19
CA THR A 70 -4.97 4.77 8.35
C THR A 70 -6.22 5.56 7.94
N LYS A 71 -6.14 6.35 6.87
CA LYS A 71 -7.30 7.06 6.31
C LYS A 71 -8.39 6.13 5.81
N ILE A 72 -8.02 5.03 5.14
CA ILE A 72 -8.98 4.04 4.66
C ILE A 72 -9.68 3.35 5.83
N ARG A 73 -8.97 3.04 6.92
CA ARG A 73 -9.57 2.46 8.15
C ARG A 73 -10.55 3.40 8.81
N ASP A 74 -10.20 4.68 8.89
CA ASP A 74 -11.04 5.73 9.46
C ASP A 74 -12.35 5.82 8.66
N GLN A 75 -12.23 5.92 7.32
CA GLN A 75 -13.37 5.92 6.41
C GLN A 75 -14.20 4.63 6.44
N ALA A 76 -13.56 3.46 6.59
CA ALA A 76 -14.25 2.18 6.71
C ALA A 76 -15.00 2.05 8.04
N SER A 77 -14.46 2.62 9.13
CA SER A 77 -15.09 2.61 10.46
C SER A 77 -16.22 3.63 10.58
N GLU A 78 -16.17 4.74 9.84
CA GLU A 78 -17.22 5.77 9.82
C GLU A 78 -18.42 5.41 8.91
N GLY A 79 -18.38 4.26 8.22
CA GLY A 79 -19.35 3.86 7.21
C GLY A 79 -20.33 2.72 7.56
N GLN A 80 -20.37 2.25 8.82
CA GLN A 80 -21.29 1.18 9.25
C GLN A 80 -22.49 1.68 10.07
#